data_AF-A0ABD1R2T1-F1
#
_entry.id   AF-A0ABD1R2T1-F1
#
_cell.length_a   1.000
_cell.length_b   1.000
_cell.length_c   1.000
_cell.angle_alpha   90.00
_cell.angle_beta   90.00
_cell.angle_gamma   90.00
#
_symmetry.space_group_name_H-M   'P 1'
#
loop_
_entity.id
_entity.type
_entity.pdbx_description
1 polymer ?
#
loop_
_entity_poly.entity_id
_entity_poly.type
_entity_poly.pdbx_seq_one_letter_code
_entity_poly.pdbx_strand_id
1 'polypeptide(L)'
;MISFSSVQPGPTQNPTATAAAASTATRTSLPPHHYHSHKLSFIPPPFLQPADLSRRRHLRIRAIDAAQPFDYEAQLINRFTQSTKLKIAIIGFGNFGQFLAKAFIRQGHTVFAHSRSDYSSIAQSLGAAFFFDTHDLCEQHPDVILLCTSIISTESVLKSLPIQRLRRNTLFVDVLSVKEFPKNIFLQFLPAHFDILCTHPMFGPESGKNSWQNLAFVFDKVRIGNEDNRLTRVETFLDIFKKEGCRMVEMTCAEHDKYAAGSQFITHTMGRILEKLQLDSTPINTKGYETLLNLVENTSSDSFDLYYGLFMYNKNAMEQLERLDLAFESLKKELFGHLHEVLRKQLFGKSEETPRLVLAKLPKNGTPLLPASKSETMVNNNS
;
A
#
# COMPACT_ATOMS: atom_id res chain seq x y z
N MET A 1 36.11 8.14 25.03
CA MET A 1 36.20 9.12 26.12
C MET A 1 36.32 10.52 25.53
N ILE A 2 35.22 11.23 25.35
CA ILE A 2 35.16 12.70 25.38
C ILE A 2 33.77 13.03 25.95
N SER A 3 33.78 13.80 27.04
CA SER A 3 32.65 14.13 27.91
C SER A 3 32.04 15.46 27.47
N PHE A 4 30.71 15.55 27.46
CA PHE A 4 30.01 16.84 27.46
C PHE A 4 28.96 16.85 28.58
N SER A 5 29.17 17.79 29.49
CA SER A 5 28.48 18.01 30.74
C SER A 5 27.21 18.85 30.59
N SER A 6 26.21 18.40 31.34
CA SER A 6 24.92 19.00 31.71
C SER A 6 24.94 20.50 32.04
N VAL A 7 23.91 21.22 31.58
CA VAL A 7 23.34 22.39 32.29
C VAL A 7 21.81 22.36 32.18
N GLN A 8 21.14 22.16 33.32
CA GLN A 8 19.72 22.47 33.55
C GLN A 8 19.53 23.97 33.83
N PRO A 9 18.29 24.48 33.72
CA PRO A 9 17.73 25.20 34.87
C PRO A 9 16.32 24.74 35.25
N GLY A 10 16.09 24.69 36.57
CA GLY A 10 14.81 24.46 37.24
C GLY A 10 13.94 25.73 37.40
N PRO A 11 12.91 25.70 38.27
CA PRO A 11 11.55 26.17 37.95
C PRO A 11 11.15 27.48 38.65
N THR A 12 10.16 28.19 38.09
CA THR A 12 9.41 29.29 38.75
C THR A 12 7.95 29.30 38.25
N GLN A 13 7.00 28.88 39.08
CA GLN A 13 6.10 29.67 39.93
C GLN A 13 4.71 29.96 39.29
N ASN A 14 3.69 29.37 39.90
CA ASN A 14 2.28 29.74 39.82
C ASN A 14 2.03 31.14 40.40
N PRO A 15 0.90 31.76 40.03
CA PRO A 15 0.08 32.43 41.03
C PRO A 15 -1.38 31.97 41.03
N THR A 16 -1.86 31.80 42.25
CA THR A 16 -3.24 31.65 42.73
C THR A 16 -4.04 32.97 42.67
N ALA A 17 -5.35 32.89 42.39
CA ALA A 17 -6.41 33.76 42.94
C ALA A 17 -7.79 33.08 42.70
N THR A 18 -8.49 32.51 43.69
CA THR A 18 -9.43 33.09 44.69
C THR A 18 -10.70 33.78 44.15
N ALA A 19 -11.82 33.04 44.25
CA ALA A 19 -13.12 33.31 44.90
C ALA A 19 -13.84 34.68 44.79
N ALA A 20 -15.14 34.63 44.42
CA ALA A 20 -16.35 35.25 45.06
C ALA A 20 -17.50 35.31 44.02
N ALA A 21 -18.61 34.57 44.17
CA ALA A 21 -19.81 34.86 44.96
C ALA A 21 -20.61 36.10 44.49
N ALA A 22 -21.81 35.89 43.91
CA ALA A 22 -23.06 36.54 44.32
C ALA A 22 -24.27 36.06 43.49
N SER A 23 -25.33 35.76 44.24
CA SER A 23 -26.68 35.35 43.90
C SER A 23 -27.59 36.52 43.52
N THR A 24 -28.56 36.28 42.62
CA THR A 24 -29.90 36.88 42.77
C THR A 24 -30.97 35.98 42.17
N ALA A 25 -31.99 35.70 42.98
CA ALA A 25 -33.15 34.88 42.68
C ALA A 25 -34.33 35.74 42.22
N THR A 26 -35.21 35.16 41.39
CA THR A 26 -36.63 35.51 41.38
C THR A 26 -37.47 34.28 40.98
N ARG A 27 -38.39 33.92 41.89
CA ARG A 27 -39.43 32.88 41.82
C ARG A 27 -40.65 33.36 41.01
N THR A 28 -41.41 32.41 40.46
CA THR A 28 -42.90 32.30 40.44
C THR A 28 -43.29 30.98 39.73
N SER A 29 -43.56 29.86 40.44
CA SER A 29 -44.82 29.37 41.04
C SER A 29 -45.96 28.99 40.06
N LEU A 30 -46.21 27.68 39.93
CA LEU A 30 -47.37 26.99 39.34
C LEU A 30 -48.56 26.87 40.33
N PRO A 31 -49.80 26.68 39.83
CA PRO A 31 -50.90 26.05 40.58
C PRO A 31 -51.53 24.81 39.88
N PRO A 32 -52.43 24.06 40.55
CA PRO A 32 -52.41 22.59 40.56
C PRO A 32 -53.63 21.85 39.94
N HIS A 33 -53.53 20.51 39.99
CA HIS A 33 -54.51 19.47 39.61
C HIS A 33 -55.82 19.46 40.42
N HIS A 34 -56.92 19.03 39.78
CA HIS A 34 -58.11 18.46 40.44
C HIS A 34 -58.64 17.22 39.69
N TYR A 35 -59.09 16.24 40.49
CA TYR A 35 -59.68 14.93 40.15
C TYR A 35 -61.22 14.94 40.25
N HIS A 36 -61.89 13.98 39.58
CA HIS A 36 -63.20 13.33 39.82
C HIS A 36 -64.02 13.21 38.52
N SER A 37 -64.86 12.20 38.26
CA SER A 37 -65.22 10.89 38.83
C SER A 37 -66.15 10.20 37.81
N HIS A 38 -66.19 8.87 37.82
CA HIS A 38 -67.00 7.97 36.97
C HIS A 38 -68.51 8.25 36.92
N LYS A 39 -69.16 7.85 35.81
CA LYS A 39 -70.47 7.17 35.80
C LYS A 39 -70.69 6.40 34.48
N LEU A 40 -70.91 5.08 34.61
CA LEU A 40 -71.44 4.17 33.59
C LEU A 40 -72.97 4.09 33.74
N SER A 41 -73.71 4.07 32.63
CA SER A 41 -75.07 3.53 32.60
C SER A 41 -75.45 3.05 31.19
N PHE A 42 -75.76 1.75 31.12
CA PHE A 42 -76.32 1.00 30.00
C PHE A 42 -77.85 1.19 29.90
N ILE A 43 -78.40 1.38 28.69
CA ILE A 43 -79.82 1.12 28.33
C ILE A 43 -79.89 0.64 26.83
N PRO A 44 -80.78 -0.32 26.46
CA PRO A 44 -80.60 -1.30 25.36
C PRO A 44 -81.34 -0.93 24.04
N PRO A 45 -81.24 -1.73 22.95
CA PRO A 45 -81.61 -1.33 21.59
C PRO A 45 -83.05 -1.74 21.20
N PRO A 46 -83.60 -1.20 20.10
CA PRO A 46 -84.68 -1.86 19.38
C PRO A 46 -84.24 -2.48 18.05
N PHE A 47 -84.95 -3.56 17.73
CA PHE A 47 -84.79 -4.51 16.63
C PHE A 47 -85.22 -3.97 15.24
N LEU A 48 -84.45 -4.39 14.23
CA LEU A 48 -84.76 -4.77 12.82
C LEU A 48 -85.84 -4.03 12.00
N GLN A 49 -85.43 -3.61 10.79
CA GLN A 49 -86.02 -4.09 9.52
C GLN A 49 -85.05 -3.87 8.32
N PRO A 50 -85.07 -4.72 7.27
CA PRO A 50 -84.15 -4.65 6.13
C PRO A 50 -84.79 -4.06 4.86
N ALA A 51 -84.08 -3.18 4.15
CA ALA A 51 -84.34 -2.89 2.73
C ALA A 51 -83.14 -2.20 2.05
N ASP A 52 -82.44 -3.00 1.26
CA ASP A 52 -81.93 -2.79 -0.10
C ASP A 52 -81.29 -1.47 -0.62
N LEU A 53 -80.26 -1.71 -1.44
CA LEU A 53 -79.73 -0.93 -2.58
C LEU A 53 -78.85 0.33 -2.39
N SER A 54 -77.57 0.07 -2.65
CA SER A 54 -76.68 0.87 -3.51
C SER A 54 -76.07 2.17 -2.93
N ARG A 55 -74.84 2.04 -2.41
CA ARG A 55 -73.83 3.10 -2.58
C ARG A 55 -72.43 2.52 -2.47
N ARG A 56 -71.78 2.32 -3.62
CA ARG A 56 -70.33 2.05 -3.70
C ARG A 56 -69.60 3.23 -3.04
N ARG A 57 -69.09 3.03 -1.81
CA ARG A 57 -68.09 3.93 -1.22
C ARG A 57 -66.74 3.53 -1.78
N HIS A 58 -66.08 4.44 -2.51
CA HIS A 58 -64.69 4.27 -2.89
C HIS A 58 -63.83 4.14 -1.62
N LEU A 59 -63.24 2.96 -1.43
CA LEU A 59 -62.15 2.76 -0.49
C LEU A 59 -60.95 3.55 -1.01
N ARG A 60 -60.72 4.74 -0.44
CA ARG A 60 -59.47 5.47 -0.65
C ARG A 60 -58.41 4.78 0.21
N ILE A 61 -57.67 3.85 -0.40
CA ILE A 61 -56.47 3.29 0.21
C ILE A 61 -55.50 4.44 0.41
N ARG A 62 -55.36 4.91 1.65
CA ARG A 62 -54.18 5.67 2.06
C ARG A 62 -53.19 4.61 2.52
N ALA A 63 -52.23 4.29 1.66
CA ALA A 63 -51.01 3.68 2.14
C ALA A 63 -50.39 4.69 3.11
N ILE A 64 -50.62 4.49 4.41
CA ILE A 64 -49.74 5.02 5.43
C ILE A 64 -48.54 4.08 5.33
N ASP A 65 -47.62 4.43 4.43
CA ASP A 65 -46.29 3.86 4.42
C ASP A 65 -45.59 4.37 5.69
N ALA A 66 -45.95 3.74 6.81
CA ALA A 66 -45.14 3.80 8.00
C ALA A 66 -43.94 2.91 7.69
N ALA A 67 -42.93 3.48 7.03
CA ALA A 67 -41.58 2.94 7.02
C ALA A 67 -41.20 2.71 8.49
N GLN A 68 -41.34 1.48 8.95
CA GLN A 68 -40.96 1.08 10.29
C GLN A 68 -39.44 1.22 10.40
N PRO A 69 -38.87 1.69 11.53
CA PRO A 69 -37.42 1.78 11.74
C PRO A 69 -36.69 0.42 11.80
N PHE A 70 -37.34 -0.65 11.35
CA PHE A 70 -36.98 -2.05 11.52
C PHE A 70 -37.05 -2.81 10.20
N ASP A 71 -36.65 -2.16 9.11
CA ASP A 71 -36.45 -2.83 7.85
C ASP A 71 -35.31 -3.85 7.96
N TYR A 72 -35.64 -5.13 7.88
CA TYR A 72 -34.69 -6.23 7.94
C TYR A 72 -33.65 -6.11 6.81
N GLU A 73 -34.05 -5.57 5.66
CA GLU A 73 -33.14 -5.29 4.54
C GLU A 73 -32.12 -4.21 4.93
N ALA A 74 -32.56 -3.13 5.59
CA ALA A 74 -31.66 -2.11 6.10
C ALA A 74 -30.68 -2.67 7.17
N GLN A 75 -31.13 -3.60 8.01
CA GLN A 75 -30.24 -4.28 8.97
C GLN A 75 -29.24 -5.21 8.28
N LEU A 76 -29.66 -5.94 7.25
CA LEU A 76 -28.77 -6.79 6.44
C LEU A 76 -27.75 -5.94 5.67
N ILE A 77 -28.17 -4.83 5.06
CA ILE A 77 -27.28 -3.88 4.39
C ILE A 77 -26.31 -3.27 5.40
N ASN A 78 -26.76 -2.89 6.60
CA ASN A 78 -25.89 -2.33 7.63
C ASN A 78 -24.91 -3.38 8.17
N ARG A 79 -25.34 -4.64 8.37
CA ARG A 79 -24.43 -5.75 8.74
C ARG A 79 -23.45 -6.08 7.63
N PHE A 80 -23.88 -6.07 6.37
CA PHE A 80 -23.03 -6.32 5.21
C PHE A 80 -21.99 -5.18 5.01
N THR A 81 -22.42 -3.93 5.15
CA THR A 81 -21.54 -2.77 5.08
C THR A 81 -20.61 -2.66 6.29
N GLN A 82 -21.01 -3.13 7.48
CA GLN A 82 -20.09 -3.27 8.63
C GLN A 82 -19.12 -4.44 8.44
N SER A 83 -19.57 -5.55 7.86
CA SER A 83 -18.73 -6.73 7.58
C SER A 83 -17.63 -6.48 6.56
N THR A 84 -17.76 -5.45 5.72
CA THR A 84 -16.79 -5.10 4.67
C THR A 84 -15.83 -3.98 5.08
N LYS A 85 -15.98 -3.40 6.28
CA LYS A 85 -15.11 -2.32 6.77
C LYS A 85 -14.02 -2.87 7.68
N LEU A 86 -12.77 -2.73 7.24
CA LEU A 86 -11.59 -3.05 8.02
C LEU A 86 -11.10 -1.85 8.85
N LYS A 87 -10.51 -2.16 10.01
CA LYS A 87 -9.56 -1.29 10.71
C LYS A 87 -8.14 -1.58 10.23
N ILE A 88 -7.54 -0.63 9.52
CA ILE A 88 -6.22 -0.77 8.90
C ILE A 88 -5.23 0.15 9.61
N ALA A 89 -4.20 -0.42 10.22
CA ALA A 89 -3.11 0.32 10.81
C ALA A 89 -1.92 0.36 9.85
N ILE A 90 -1.56 1.55 9.37
CA ILE A 90 -0.43 1.79 8.48
C ILE A 90 0.79 2.14 9.33
N ILE A 91 1.82 1.31 9.26
CA ILE A 91 3.12 1.52 9.90
C ILE A 91 4.10 2.00 8.85
N GLY A 92 4.53 3.25 8.94
CA GLY A 92 5.27 3.94 7.89
C GLY A 92 4.38 4.88 7.08
N PHE A 93 3.96 5.99 7.69
CA PHE A 93 3.05 6.97 7.08
C PHE A 93 3.76 8.01 6.17
N GLY A 94 4.72 7.54 5.36
CA GLY A 94 5.40 8.36 4.33
C GLY A 94 4.58 8.50 3.05
N ASN A 95 5.22 8.90 1.94
CA ASN A 95 4.57 9.16 0.65
C ASN A 95 3.63 8.02 0.21
N PHE A 96 4.11 6.77 0.27
CA PHE A 96 3.33 5.62 -0.17
C PHE A 96 2.21 5.23 0.81
N GLY A 97 2.49 5.28 2.12
CA GLY A 97 1.47 5.04 3.15
C GLY A 97 0.32 6.05 3.06
N GLN A 98 0.63 7.33 2.86
CA GLN A 98 -0.35 8.40 2.65
C GLN A 98 -1.14 8.20 1.34
N PHE A 99 -0.49 7.75 0.28
CA PHE A 99 -1.12 7.43 -0.99
C PHE A 99 -2.18 6.33 -0.86
N LEU A 100 -1.85 5.23 -0.17
CA LEU A 100 -2.80 4.14 0.08
C LEU A 100 -3.92 4.55 1.05
N ALA A 101 -3.59 5.32 2.10
CA ALA A 101 -4.56 5.79 3.09
C ALA A 101 -5.73 6.55 2.46
N LYS A 102 -5.47 7.38 1.44
CA LYS A 102 -6.50 8.11 0.69
C LYS A 102 -7.57 7.17 0.12
N ALA A 103 -7.14 6.06 -0.51
CA ALA A 103 -8.06 5.08 -1.07
C ALA A 103 -8.81 4.33 0.04
N PHE A 104 -8.12 3.91 1.10
CA PHE A 104 -8.73 3.18 2.20
C PHE A 104 -9.84 3.98 2.87
N ILE A 105 -9.58 5.27 3.15
CA ILE A 105 -10.54 6.18 3.78
C ILE A 105 -11.70 6.48 2.83
N ARG A 106 -11.43 6.72 1.54
CA ARG A 106 -12.48 6.93 0.54
C ARG A 106 -13.43 5.74 0.42
N GLN A 107 -12.93 4.51 0.58
CA GLN A 107 -13.75 3.30 0.59
C GLN A 107 -14.44 3.04 1.95
N GLY A 108 -14.24 3.90 2.95
CA GLY A 108 -14.93 3.86 4.23
C GLY A 108 -14.25 3.00 5.30
N HIS A 109 -13.00 2.59 5.11
CA HIS A 109 -12.21 1.90 6.12
C HIS A 109 -11.74 2.85 7.22
N THR A 110 -11.54 2.32 8.43
CA THR A 110 -10.92 3.08 9.53
C THR A 110 -9.41 2.96 9.41
N VAL A 111 -8.71 4.08 9.28
CA VAL A 111 -7.25 4.09 9.15
C VAL A 111 -6.59 4.65 10.41
N PHE A 112 -5.68 3.86 10.97
CA PHE A 112 -4.73 4.28 12.00
C PHE A 112 -3.37 4.44 11.35
N ALA A 113 -2.60 5.43 11.77
CA ALA A 113 -1.29 5.73 11.22
C ALA A 113 -0.25 5.82 12.32
N HIS A 114 0.92 5.24 12.07
CA HIS A 114 2.12 5.46 12.87
C HIS A 114 3.32 5.61 11.94
N SER A 115 4.27 6.45 12.34
CA SER A 115 5.54 6.61 11.63
C SER A 115 6.59 7.14 12.60
N ARG A 116 7.86 6.98 12.22
CA ARG A 116 8.99 7.58 12.96
C ARG A 116 8.88 9.11 13.01
N SER A 117 8.47 9.71 11.90
CA SER A 117 8.28 11.17 11.80
C SER A 117 6.84 11.55 12.13
N ASP A 118 6.65 12.77 12.65
CA ASP A 118 5.33 13.30 12.94
C ASP A 118 4.58 13.63 11.64
N TYR A 119 3.48 12.92 11.40
CA TYR A 119 2.54 13.18 10.31
C TYR A 119 1.11 13.40 10.83
N SER A 120 0.95 13.78 12.09
CA SER A 120 -0.34 13.96 12.75
C SER A 120 -1.28 14.89 11.98
N SER A 121 -0.78 16.05 11.53
CA SER A 121 -1.55 17.03 10.74
C SER A 121 -2.01 16.46 9.39
N ILE A 122 -1.12 15.76 8.68
CA ILE A 122 -1.45 15.13 7.38
C ILE A 122 -2.46 14.01 7.58
N ALA A 123 -2.23 13.12 8.56
CA ALA A 123 -3.15 12.04 8.89
C ALA A 123 -4.55 12.58 9.20
N GLN A 124 -4.65 13.61 10.06
CA GLN A 124 -5.92 14.25 10.38
C GLN A 124 -6.60 14.84 9.13
N SER A 125 -5.85 15.52 8.26
CA SER A 125 -6.40 16.08 7.01
C SER A 125 -6.94 15.01 6.05
N LEU A 126 -6.36 13.81 6.08
CA LEU A 126 -6.81 12.67 5.27
C LEU A 126 -7.98 11.92 5.91
N GLY A 127 -8.25 12.13 7.21
CA GLY A 127 -9.26 11.38 7.98
C GLY A 127 -8.72 10.12 8.68
N ALA A 128 -7.39 10.02 8.86
CA ALA A 128 -6.74 8.97 9.65
C ALA A 128 -6.43 9.45 11.07
N ALA A 129 -6.44 8.54 12.04
CA ALA A 129 -5.97 8.82 13.40
C ALA A 129 -4.48 8.47 13.52
N PHE A 130 -3.65 9.44 13.92
CA PHE A 130 -2.21 9.25 14.09
C PHE A 130 -1.85 8.91 15.53
N PHE A 131 -0.97 7.92 15.71
CA PHE A 131 -0.48 7.47 17.00
C PHE A 131 1.04 7.60 17.07
N PHE A 132 1.53 8.30 18.09
CA PHE A 132 2.96 8.42 18.36
C PHE A 132 3.52 7.14 18.98
N ASP A 133 2.77 6.49 19.88
CA ASP A 133 3.13 5.21 20.46
C ASP A 133 2.45 4.06 19.72
N THR A 134 3.26 3.05 19.36
CA THR A 134 2.77 1.81 18.75
C THR A 134 1.96 0.96 19.71
N HIS A 135 2.14 1.12 21.02
CA HIS A 135 1.32 0.45 22.04
C HIS A 135 -0.14 0.91 21.90
N ASP A 136 -0.40 2.22 21.95
CA ASP A 136 -1.73 2.80 21.82
C ASP A 136 -2.41 2.41 20.50
N LEU A 137 -1.64 2.39 19.40
CA LEU A 137 -2.12 1.93 18.10
C LEU A 137 -2.57 0.46 18.14
N CYS A 138 -1.78 -0.43 18.74
CA CYS A 138 -2.11 -1.85 18.84
C CYS A 138 -3.34 -2.09 19.73
N GLU A 139 -3.57 -1.21 20.70
CA GLU A 139 -4.74 -1.19 21.59
C GLU A 139 -6.06 -0.91 20.83
N GLN A 140 -5.99 -0.27 19.66
CA GLN A 140 -7.17 -0.08 18.80
C GLN A 140 -7.63 -1.38 18.12
N HIS A 141 -6.87 -2.47 18.30
CA HIS A 141 -7.11 -3.78 17.73
C HIS A 141 -7.40 -3.74 16.22
N PRO A 142 -6.44 -3.26 15.41
CA PRO A 142 -6.60 -3.26 13.96
C PRO A 142 -6.80 -4.69 13.43
N ASP A 143 -7.63 -4.80 12.40
CA ASP A 143 -7.80 -6.05 11.65
C ASP A 143 -6.56 -6.33 10.79
N VAL A 144 -5.98 -5.26 10.24
CA VAL A 144 -4.82 -5.30 9.35
C VAL A 144 -3.71 -4.39 9.85
N ILE A 145 -2.48 -4.92 9.97
CA ILE A 145 -1.25 -4.15 10.12
C ILE A 145 -0.57 -4.12 8.76
N LEU A 146 -0.48 -2.94 8.15
CA LEU A 146 0.15 -2.70 6.86
C LEU A 146 1.52 -2.05 7.05
N LEU A 147 2.60 -2.77 6.72
CA LEU A 147 3.95 -2.23 6.72
C LEU A 147 4.23 -1.49 5.41
N CYS A 148 4.31 -0.15 5.51
CA CYS A 148 4.61 0.80 4.46
C CYS A 148 5.94 1.54 4.70
N THR A 149 6.88 0.94 5.43
CA THR A 149 8.21 1.50 5.68
C THR A 149 9.17 1.25 4.51
N SER A 150 10.37 1.83 4.55
CA SER A 150 11.41 1.47 3.59
C SER A 150 11.87 0.02 3.80
N ILE A 151 12.28 -0.65 2.71
CA ILE A 151 12.76 -2.04 2.73
C ILE A 151 13.83 -2.25 3.81
N ILE A 152 14.80 -1.33 3.87
CA ILE A 152 15.93 -1.38 4.80
C ILE A 152 15.53 -1.28 6.29
N SER A 153 14.38 -0.69 6.60
CA SER A 153 13.94 -0.43 7.98
C SER A 153 12.86 -1.40 8.48
N THR A 154 12.20 -2.11 7.56
CA THR A 154 11.03 -2.96 7.86
C THR A 154 11.29 -3.99 8.96
N GLU A 155 12.44 -4.68 8.94
CA GLU A 155 12.75 -5.69 9.96
C GLU A 155 12.87 -5.07 11.37
N SER A 156 13.59 -3.96 11.49
CA SER A 156 13.73 -3.25 12.77
C SER A 156 12.39 -2.76 13.29
N VAL A 157 11.54 -2.24 12.39
CA VAL A 157 10.21 -1.75 12.74
C VAL A 157 9.32 -2.90 13.20
N LEU A 158 9.29 -4.01 12.45
CA LEU A 158 8.52 -5.21 12.81
C LEU A 158 8.89 -5.72 14.21
N LYS A 159 10.20 -5.79 14.53
CA LYS A 159 10.67 -6.23 15.85
C LYS A 159 10.29 -5.29 16.99
N SER A 160 10.11 -4.01 16.70
CA SER A 160 9.72 -3.00 17.71
C SER A 160 8.23 -2.98 18.02
N LEU A 161 7.38 -3.58 17.15
CA LEU A 161 5.94 -3.56 17.35
C LEU A 161 5.53 -4.43 18.56
N PRO A 162 4.64 -3.93 19.44
CA PRO A 162 4.15 -4.68 20.59
C PRO A 162 3.06 -5.68 20.17
N ILE A 163 3.43 -6.66 19.36
CA ILE A 163 2.50 -7.61 18.71
C ILE A 163 1.68 -8.43 19.72
N GLN A 164 2.15 -8.61 20.95
CA GLN A 164 1.41 -9.27 22.04
C GLN A 164 0.09 -8.58 22.41
N ARG A 165 -0.09 -7.31 22.02
CA ARG A 165 -1.32 -6.53 22.27
C ARG A 165 -2.37 -6.70 21.16
N LEU A 166 -1.96 -7.28 20.04
CA LEU A 166 -2.83 -7.50 18.89
C LEU A 166 -3.71 -8.74 19.11
N ARG A 167 -4.79 -8.82 18.34
CA ARG A 167 -5.63 -10.02 18.31
C ARG A 167 -4.87 -11.15 17.63
N ARG A 168 -5.01 -12.37 18.12
CA ARG A 168 -4.29 -13.54 17.58
C ARG A 168 -4.54 -13.82 16.10
N ASN A 169 -5.57 -13.24 15.48
CA ASN A 169 -5.85 -13.41 14.06
C ASN A 169 -5.63 -12.12 13.25
N THR A 170 -4.88 -11.13 13.76
CA THR A 170 -4.54 -9.93 12.99
C THR A 170 -3.77 -10.30 11.72
N LEU A 171 -4.11 -9.64 10.61
CA LEU A 171 -3.46 -9.81 9.32
C LEU A 171 -2.28 -8.85 9.19
N PHE A 172 -1.08 -9.39 8.95
CA PHE A 172 0.08 -8.60 8.58
C PHE A 172 0.22 -8.56 7.06
N VAL A 173 0.37 -7.35 6.54
CA VAL A 173 0.55 -7.07 5.12
C VAL A 173 1.79 -6.23 4.93
N ASP A 174 2.61 -6.56 3.94
CA ASP A 174 3.64 -5.65 3.44
C ASP A 174 3.28 -5.13 2.04
N VAL A 175 3.79 -3.94 1.72
CA VAL A 175 3.74 -3.36 0.37
C VAL A 175 5.14 -2.97 -0.11
N LEU A 176 6.18 -3.70 0.34
CA LEU A 176 7.55 -3.44 -0.09
C LEU A 176 7.69 -3.71 -1.59
N SER A 177 8.78 -3.28 -2.21
CA SER A 177 9.04 -3.58 -3.64
C SER A 177 9.82 -4.88 -3.87
N VAL A 178 10.16 -5.60 -2.80
CA VAL A 178 10.75 -6.96 -2.80
C VAL A 178 9.89 -7.87 -1.92
N LYS A 179 9.81 -9.17 -2.19
CA LYS A 179 8.82 -10.07 -1.58
C LYS A 179 9.40 -11.24 -0.80
N GLU A 180 10.52 -11.85 -1.20
CA GLU A 180 11.13 -12.92 -0.42
C GLU A 180 11.59 -12.41 0.95
N PHE A 181 12.14 -11.20 1.01
CA PHE A 181 12.59 -10.58 2.26
C PHE A 181 11.45 -10.39 3.30
N PRO A 182 10.37 -9.63 3.02
CA PRO A 182 9.27 -9.46 3.98
C PRO A 182 8.61 -10.79 4.36
N LYS A 183 8.44 -11.72 3.41
CA LYS A 183 7.94 -13.07 3.67
C LYS A 183 8.78 -13.80 4.72
N ASN A 184 10.10 -13.79 4.56
CA ASN A 184 11.00 -14.50 5.48
C ASN A 184 10.99 -13.90 6.88
N ILE A 185 11.07 -12.57 7.01
CA ILE A 185 11.04 -11.92 8.33
C ILE A 185 9.67 -12.09 9.01
N PHE A 186 8.56 -12.07 8.25
CA PHE A 186 7.24 -12.34 8.82
C PHE A 186 7.12 -13.76 9.34
N LEU A 187 7.55 -14.76 8.56
CA LEU A 187 7.54 -16.16 8.99
C LEU A 187 8.44 -16.41 10.19
N GLN A 188 9.57 -15.69 10.29
CA GLN A 188 10.52 -15.81 11.39
C GLN A 188 10.04 -15.15 12.69
N PHE A 189 9.48 -13.94 12.61
CA PHE A 189 9.18 -13.14 13.81
C PHE A 189 7.71 -13.15 14.23
N LEU A 190 6.76 -13.44 13.33
CA LEU A 190 5.34 -13.44 13.66
C LEU A 190 4.87 -14.82 14.14
N PRO A 191 4.26 -14.92 15.34
CA PRO A 191 3.60 -16.14 15.82
C PRO A 191 2.67 -16.78 14.79
N ALA A 192 2.60 -18.11 14.80
CA ALA A 192 1.85 -18.92 13.81
C ALA A 192 0.36 -18.59 13.70
N HIS A 193 -0.22 -17.96 14.72
CA HIS A 193 -1.62 -17.56 14.71
C HIS A 193 -1.90 -16.32 13.86
N PHE A 194 -0.91 -15.46 13.60
CA PHE A 194 -1.11 -14.29 12.73
C PHE A 194 -1.14 -14.67 11.24
N ASP A 195 -2.01 -13.99 10.51
CA ASP A 195 -2.09 -14.11 9.05
C ASP A 195 -1.01 -13.26 8.38
N ILE A 196 -0.50 -13.72 7.23
CA ILE A 196 0.54 -13.05 6.44
C ILE A 196 0.10 -12.99 4.98
N LEU A 197 0.04 -11.79 4.44
CA LEU A 197 -0.19 -11.50 3.04
C LEU A 197 0.93 -10.60 2.53
N CYS A 198 1.74 -11.08 1.59
CA CYS A 198 2.76 -10.25 0.98
C CYS A 198 2.21 -9.60 -0.28
N THR A 199 2.37 -8.29 -0.44
CA THR A 199 1.80 -7.56 -1.60
C THR A 199 2.80 -6.60 -2.21
N HIS A 200 2.56 -6.25 -3.46
CA HIS A 200 3.27 -5.17 -4.13
C HIS A 200 2.34 -4.52 -5.16
N PRO A 201 1.76 -3.36 -4.84
CA PRO A 201 1.20 -2.49 -5.87
C PRO A 201 2.34 -2.06 -6.79
N MET A 202 2.32 -2.47 -8.06
CA MET A 202 3.39 -2.17 -9.04
C MET A 202 3.28 -0.73 -9.56
N PHE A 203 2.84 0.19 -8.69
CA PHE A 203 2.57 1.58 -8.97
C PHE A 203 2.75 2.42 -7.70
N GLY A 204 3.18 3.66 -7.88
CA GLY A 204 3.43 4.63 -6.82
C GLY A 204 2.49 5.85 -6.88
N PRO A 205 2.77 6.88 -6.06
CA PRO A 205 2.02 8.13 -6.06
C PRO A 205 2.02 8.83 -7.43
N GLU A 206 3.11 8.72 -8.19
CA GLU A 206 3.23 9.31 -9.53
C GLU A 206 2.48 8.47 -10.58
N SER A 207 2.80 7.18 -10.70
CA SER A 207 2.20 6.33 -11.73
C SER A 207 0.73 5.99 -11.46
N GLY A 208 0.27 6.07 -10.21
CA GLY A 208 -1.11 5.82 -9.78
C GLY A 208 -1.89 7.08 -9.36
N LYS A 209 -1.40 8.28 -9.71
CA LYS A 209 -1.97 9.57 -9.28
C LYS A 209 -3.43 9.76 -9.67
N ASN A 210 -3.78 9.35 -10.90
CA ASN A 210 -5.09 9.63 -11.50
C ASN A 210 -6.09 8.47 -11.30
N SER A 211 -5.63 7.23 -11.48
CA SER A 211 -6.46 6.02 -11.37
C SER A 211 -5.56 4.80 -11.16
N TRP A 212 -6.08 3.76 -10.49
CA TRP A 212 -5.42 2.47 -10.38
C TRP A 212 -5.96 1.43 -11.37
N GLN A 213 -6.85 1.87 -12.28
CA GLN A 213 -7.45 1.03 -13.30
C GLN A 213 -6.36 0.37 -14.16
N ASN A 214 -6.43 -0.96 -14.26
CA ASN A 214 -5.51 -1.83 -14.99
C ASN A 214 -4.06 -1.82 -14.50
N LEU A 215 -3.73 -1.09 -13.42
CA LEU A 215 -2.41 -1.18 -12.79
C LEU A 215 -2.28 -2.52 -12.06
N ALA A 216 -1.09 -3.12 -12.14
CA ALA A 216 -0.87 -4.43 -11.55
C ALA A 216 -0.77 -4.35 -10.03
N PHE A 217 -1.52 -5.21 -9.34
CA PHE A 217 -1.39 -5.42 -7.90
C PHE A 217 -1.01 -6.88 -7.68
N VAL A 218 0.22 -7.11 -7.22
CA VAL A 218 0.75 -8.45 -7.00
C VAL A 218 0.54 -8.86 -5.54
N PHE A 219 0.17 -10.11 -5.30
CA PHE A 219 0.03 -10.64 -3.94
C PHE A 219 0.38 -12.14 -3.83
N ASP A 220 0.83 -12.55 -2.64
CA ASP A 220 1.09 -13.92 -2.22
C ASP A 220 0.41 -14.15 -0.85
N LYS A 221 -0.53 -15.10 -0.80
CA LYS A 221 -1.22 -15.53 0.43
C LYS A 221 -0.31 -16.48 1.23
N VAL A 222 0.73 -15.93 1.86
CA VAL A 222 1.82 -16.69 2.51
C VAL A 222 1.32 -17.60 3.64
N ARG A 223 0.48 -17.07 4.54
CA ARG A 223 -0.08 -17.84 5.67
C ARG A 223 -1.43 -17.28 6.06
N ILE A 224 -2.52 -17.92 5.64
CA ILE A 224 -3.88 -17.53 6.02
C ILE A 224 -4.54 -18.70 6.74
N GLY A 225 -5.15 -18.45 7.90
CA GLY A 225 -5.93 -19.48 8.61
C GLY A 225 -7.21 -19.85 7.88
N ASN A 226 -7.70 -21.05 8.16
CA ASN A 226 -8.85 -21.65 7.46
C ASN A 226 -10.21 -21.16 8.00
N GLU A 227 -10.23 -20.33 9.05
CA GLU A 227 -11.47 -19.80 9.58
C GLU A 227 -12.10 -18.75 8.64
N ASP A 228 -13.43 -18.82 8.44
CA ASP A 228 -14.17 -17.96 7.50
C ASP A 228 -13.91 -16.47 7.71
N ASN A 229 -13.77 -16.03 8.96
CA ASN A 229 -13.51 -14.63 9.28
C ASN A 229 -12.11 -14.17 8.83
N ARG A 230 -11.12 -15.06 8.79
CA ARG A 230 -9.75 -14.75 8.32
C ARG A 230 -9.69 -14.68 6.80
N LEU A 231 -10.32 -15.65 6.14
CA LEU A 231 -10.50 -15.64 4.69
C LEU A 231 -11.22 -14.37 4.25
N THR A 232 -12.35 -14.06 4.88
CA THR A 232 -13.13 -12.84 4.60
C THR A 232 -12.30 -11.58 4.81
N ARG A 233 -11.47 -11.50 5.85
CA ARG A 233 -10.61 -10.34 6.09
C ARG A 233 -9.60 -10.12 4.96
N VAL A 234 -8.91 -11.19 4.54
CA VAL A 234 -7.93 -11.14 3.45
C VAL A 234 -8.60 -10.74 2.14
N GLU A 235 -9.73 -11.37 1.81
CA GLU A 235 -10.49 -11.01 0.60
C GLU A 235 -10.99 -9.58 0.64
N THR A 236 -11.48 -9.10 1.79
CA THR A 236 -11.92 -7.70 1.95
C THR A 236 -10.75 -6.73 1.75
N PHE A 237 -9.56 -7.06 2.23
CA PHE A 237 -8.37 -6.23 2.01
C PHE A 237 -7.94 -6.22 0.54
N LEU A 238 -7.92 -7.37 -0.12
CA LEU A 238 -7.61 -7.48 -1.56
C LEU A 238 -8.65 -6.76 -2.43
N ASP A 239 -9.92 -6.80 -2.01
CA ASP A 239 -11.04 -6.17 -2.71
C ASP A 239 -10.92 -4.65 -2.75
N ILE A 240 -10.17 -4.04 -1.82
CA ILE A 240 -9.83 -2.61 -1.87
C ILE A 240 -9.18 -2.26 -3.21
N PHE A 241 -8.16 -3.02 -3.60
CA PHE A 241 -7.42 -2.78 -4.85
C PHE A 241 -8.24 -3.23 -6.06
N LYS A 242 -8.99 -4.31 -5.94
CA LYS A 242 -9.89 -4.79 -7.00
C LYS A 242 -10.96 -3.77 -7.37
N LYS A 243 -11.58 -3.13 -6.37
CA LYS A 243 -12.58 -2.06 -6.56
C LYS A 243 -12.03 -0.80 -7.22
N GLU A 244 -10.73 -0.55 -7.08
CA GLU A 244 -10.03 0.53 -7.79
C GLU A 244 -9.67 0.14 -9.24
N GLY A 245 -10.07 -1.05 -9.68
CA GLY A 245 -9.84 -1.54 -11.03
C GLY A 245 -8.45 -2.12 -11.25
N CYS A 246 -7.69 -2.41 -10.19
CA CYS A 246 -6.37 -3.04 -10.33
C CYS A 246 -6.48 -4.40 -11.02
N ARG A 247 -5.46 -4.72 -11.83
CA ARG A 247 -5.24 -6.07 -12.33
C ARG A 247 -4.58 -6.89 -11.22
N MET A 248 -5.40 -7.69 -10.54
CA MET A 248 -4.97 -8.57 -9.44
C MET A 248 -4.14 -9.73 -9.99
N VAL A 249 -2.91 -9.90 -9.51
CA VAL A 249 -1.98 -10.95 -9.96
C VAL A 249 -1.47 -11.74 -8.76
N GLU A 250 -1.98 -12.95 -8.57
CA GLU A 250 -1.48 -13.87 -7.55
C GLU A 250 -0.22 -14.57 -8.07
N MET A 251 0.89 -14.50 -7.34
CA MET A 251 2.12 -15.25 -7.62
C MET A 251 2.96 -15.40 -6.36
N THR A 252 3.88 -16.37 -6.37
CA THR A 252 4.75 -16.56 -5.20
C THR A 252 5.75 -15.40 -5.04
N CYS A 253 6.16 -15.11 -3.80
CA CYS A 253 7.19 -14.10 -3.53
C CYS A 253 8.50 -14.33 -4.31
N ALA A 254 8.89 -15.58 -4.54
CA ALA A 254 10.10 -15.93 -5.28
C ALA A 254 9.96 -15.64 -6.79
N GLU A 255 8.79 -15.93 -7.38
CA GLU A 255 8.51 -15.57 -8.77
C GLU A 255 8.46 -14.06 -8.96
N HIS A 256 7.81 -13.35 -8.02
CA HIS A 256 7.79 -11.89 -8.02
C HIS A 256 9.22 -11.33 -8.07
N ASP A 257 10.10 -11.72 -7.14
CA ASP A 257 11.44 -11.15 -7.06
C ASP A 257 12.29 -11.48 -8.29
N LYS A 258 12.09 -12.67 -8.87
CA LYS A 258 12.72 -13.04 -10.14
C LYS A 258 12.28 -12.11 -11.28
N TYR A 259 10.99 -11.82 -11.41
CA TYR A 259 10.47 -10.92 -12.45
C TYR A 259 10.83 -9.45 -12.19
N ALA A 260 10.72 -9.00 -10.94
CA ALA A 260 11.03 -7.63 -10.53
C ALA A 260 12.50 -7.28 -10.75
N ALA A 261 13.41 -8.24 -10.55
CA ALA A 261 14.83 -8.04 -10.85
C ALA A 261 15.07 -7.69 -12.33
N GLY A 262 14.45 -8.42 -13.25
CA GLY A 262 14.61 -8.20 -14.70
C GLY A 262 13.75 -7.09 -15.29
N SER A 263 12.90 -6.45 -14.48
CA SER A 263 12.00 -5.38 -14.91
C SER A 263 12.21 -4.13 -14.06
N GLN A 264 11.55 -4.04 -12.91
CA GLN A 264 11.63 -2.89 -12.00
C GLN A 264 13.07 -2.50 -11.66
N PHE A 265 13.90 -3.44 -11.21
CA PHE A 265 15.27 -3.13 -10.80
C PHE A 265 16.10 -2.59 -11.97
N ILE A 266 15.99 -3.17 -13.16
CA ILE A 266 16.64 -2.66 -14.38
C ILE A 266 16.11 -1.26 -14.73
N THR A 267 14.80 -1.04 -14.68
CA THR A 267 14.19 0.28 -14.96
C THR A 267 14.73 1.35 -14.01
N HIS A 268 14.79 1.08 -12.70
CA HIS A 268 15.39 2.01 -11.74
C HIS A 268 16.89 2.20 -11.98
N THR A 269 17.64 1.13 -12.26
CA THR A 269 19.08 1.21 -12.53
C THR A 269 19.35 2.14 -13.72
N MET A 270 18.61 1.96 -14.83
CA MET A 270 18.74 2.80 -16.01
C MET A 270 18.35 4.26 -15.71
N GLY A 271 17.23 4.49 -15.01
CA GLY A 271 16.83 5.83 -14.61
C GLY A 271 17.92 6.55 -13.79
N ARG A 272 18.56 5.85 -12.85
CA ARG A 272 19.66 6.40 -12.02
C ARG A 272 20.96 6.60 -12.80
N ILE A 273 21.28 5.74 -13.76
CA ILE A 273 22.43 5.95 -14.65
C ILE A 273 22.21 7.20 -15.50
N LEU A 274 21.01 7.37 -16.06
CA LEU A 274 20.64 8.53 -16.86
C LEU A 274 20.61 9.83 -16.01
N GLU A 275 20.14 9.76 -14.78
CA GLU A 275 20.24 10.86 -13.80
C GLU A 275 21.71 11.25 -13.55
N LYS A 276 22.60 10.26 -13.34
CA LYS A 276 24.04 10.49 -13.16
C LYS A 276 24.73 11.04 -14.41
N LEU A 277 24.22 10.70 -15.60
CA LEU A 277 24.67 11.26 -16.87
C LEU A 277 24.21 12.72 -17.06
N GLN A 278 23.33 13.23 -16.19
CA GLN A 278 22.78 14.60 -16.24
C GLN A 278 22.06 14.85 -17.56
N LEU A 279 21.11 13.98 -17.90
CA LEU A 279 20.26 14.17 -19.08
C LEU A 279 19.46 15.47 -18.97
N ASP A 280 19.63 16.34 -19.97
CA ASP A 280 18.88 17.58 -20.12
C ASP A 280 18.01 17.58 -21.37
N SER A 281 16.92 18.35 -21.32
CA SER A 281 16.07 18.58 -22.48
C SER A 281 16.78 19.45 -23.52
N THR A 282 16.53 19.17 -24.80
CA THR A 282 17.10 19.91 -25.93
C THR A 282 16.00 20.41 -26.87
N PRO A 283 16.28 21.43 -27.72
CA PRO A 283 15.34 21.88 -28.74
C PRO A 283 14.97 20.84 -29.81
N ILE A 284 15.71 19.71 -29.89
CA ILE A 284 15.58 18.67 -30.92
C ILE A 284 15.27 17.30 -30.32
N ASN A 285 14.59 17.27 -29.17
CA ASN A 285 14.22 16.02 -28.51
C ASN A 285 13.43 15.10 -29.46
N THR A 286 13.84 13.84 -29.51
CA THR A 286 13.03 12.79 -30.13
C THR A 286 12.00 12.27 -29.12
N LYS A 287 10.91 11.65 -29.61
CA LYS A 287 9.90 11.01 -28.73
C LYS A 287 10.49 9.91 -27.83
N GLY A 288 11.49 9.18 -28.34
CA GLY A 288 12.24 8.22 -27.53
C GLY A 288 13.00 8.90 -26.39
N TYR A 289 13.66 10.03 -26.67
CA TYR A 289 14.40 10.79 -25.67
C TYR A 289 13.49 11.42 -24.61
N GLU A 290 12.31 11.94 -24.99
CA GLU A 290 11.29 12.40 -24.03
C GLU A 290 10.88 11.29 -23.04
N THR A 291 10.82 10.04 -23.52
CA THR A 291 10.51 8.89 -22.64
C THR A 291 11.64 8.61 -21.64
N LEU A 292 12.90 8.83 -22.02
CA LEU A 292 14.05 8.71 -21.12
C LEU A 292 14.07 9.82 -20.06
N LEU A 293 13.73 11.06 -20.45
CA LEU A 293 13.58 12.17 -19.50
C LEU A 293 12.47 11.87 -18.48
N ASN A 294 11.31 11.39 -18.94
CA ASN A 294 10.23 10.97 -18.06
C ASN A 294 10.64 9.80 -17.15
N LEU A 295 11.47 8.86 -17.64
CA LEU A 295 12.01 7.78 -16.81
C LEU A 295 12.90 8.32 -15.68
N VAL A 296 13.78 9.28 -15.98
CA VAL A 296 14.63 9.95 -14.97
C VAL A 296 13.76 10.65 -13.93
N GLU A 297 12.77 11.43 -14.34
CA GLU A 297 11.86 12.14 -13.44
C GLU A 297 11.11 11.17 -12.50
N ASN A 298 10.54 10.10 -13.05
CA ASN A 298 9.81 9.09 -12.29
C ASN A 298 10.72 8.34 -11.29
N THR A 299 11.92 7.97 -11.70
CA THR A 299 12.84 7.18 -10.86
C THR A 299 13.63 8.01 -9.85
N SER A 300 13.84 9.29 -10.14
CA SER A 300 14.53 10.25 -9.25
C SER A 300 13.66 10.70 -8.07
N SER A 301 12.34 10.69 -8.25
CA SER A 301 11.36 11.01 -7.21
C SER A 301 11.32 9.98 -6.07
N ASP A 302 11.77 8.76 -6.35
CA ASP A 302 11.96 7.74 -5.32
C ASP A 302 13.24 7.97 -4.52
N SER A 303 13.26 7.51 -3.27
CA SER A 303 14.46 7.58 -2.43
C SER A 303 15.57 6.64 -2.90
N PHE A 304 16.84 7.02 -2.67
CA PHE A 304 17.96 6.11 -2.91
C PHE A 304 17.86 4.84 -2.04
N ASP A 305 17.35 4.95 -0.81
CA ASP A 305 17.09 3.82 0.08
C ASP A 305 16.18 2.75 -0.54
N LEU A 306 15.17 3.17 -1.33
CA LEU A 306 14.31 2.25 -2.06
C LEU A 306 15.13 1.47 -3.08
N TYR A 307 15.87 2.17 -3.94
CA TYR A 307 16.72 1.53 -4.97
C TYR A 307 17.77 0.61 -4.35
N TYR A 308 18.45 1.04 -3.30
CA TYR A 308 19.40 0.23 -2.56
C TYR A 308 18.72 -1.02 -1.97
N GLY A 309 17.49 -0.88 -1.46
CA GLY A 309 16.69 -2.00 -0.99
C GLY A 309 16.35 -3.01 -2.09
N LEU A 310 16.03 -2.55 -3.31
CA LEU A 310 15.80 -3.42 -4.46
C LEU A 310 17.02 -4.28 -4.80
N PHE A 311 18.22 -3.70 -4.67
CA PHE A 311 19.48 -4.43 -4.90
C PHE A 311 19.79 -5.40 -3.75
N MET A 312 19.78 -4.92 -2.51
CA MET A 312 20.25 -5.67 -1.35
C MET A 312 19.34 -6.85 -1.00
N TYR A 313 18.03 -6.70 -1.17
CA TYR A 313 17.05 -7.67 -0.69
C TYR A 313 16.40 -8.49 -1.81
N ASN A 314 16.89 -8.38 -3.04
CA ASN A 314 16.55 -9.27 -4.13
C ASN A 314 17.81 -10.00 -4.62
N LYS A 315 17.93 -11.29 -4.27
CA LYS A 315 19.08 -12.12 -4.64
C LYS A 315 19.35 -12.21 -6.15
N ASN A 316 18.34 -11.93 -6.98
CA ASN A 316 18.45 -11.97 -8.43
C ASN A 316 18.98 -10.64 -9.02
N ALA A 317 19.04 -9.55 -8.24
CA ALA A 317 19.41 -8.23 -8.73
C ALA A 317 20.86 -8.17 -9.25
N MET A 318 21.79 -8.85 -8.57
CA MET A 318 23.20 -8.87 -8.97
C MET A 318 23.40 -9.47 -10.36
N GLU A 319 22.74 -10.60 -10.66
CA GLU A 319 22.78 -11.22 -11.98
C GLU A 319 22.27 -10.26 -13.07
N GLN A 320 21.19 -9.51 -12.79
CA GLN A 320 20.65 -8.56 -13.77
C GLN A 320 21.58 -7.35 -13.98
N LEU A 321 22.26 -6.89 -12.93
CA LEU A 321 23.24 -5.82 -13.04
C LEU A 321 24.46 -6.24 -13.86
N GLU A 322 24.99 -7.45 -13.64
CA GLU A 322 26.08 -8.02 -14.46
C GLU A 322 25.67 -8.17 -15.92
N ARG A 323 24.45 -8.64 -16.18
CA ARG A 323 23.94 -8.79 -17.55
C ARG A 323 23.77 -7.44 -18.25
N LEU A 324 23.39 -6.40 -17.51
CA LEU A 324 23.33 -5.03 -18.03
C LEU A 324 24.73 -4.51 -18.39
N ASP A 325 25.72 -4.72 -17.53
CA ASP A 325 27.12 -4.31 -17.77
C ASP A 325 27.72 -5.03 -18.98
N LEU A 326 27.54 -6.36 -19.07
CA LEU A 326 27.97 -7.15 -20.22
C LEU A 326 27.31 -6.70 -21.53
N ALA A 327 26.03 -6.33 -21.48
CA ALA A 327 25.34 -5.80 -22.65
C ALA A 327 25.91 -4.43 -23.08
N PHE A 328 26.23 -3.56 -22.13
CA PHE A 328 26.84 -2.26 -22.40
C PHE A 328 28.24 -2.42 -23.02
N GLU A 329 29.09 -3.26 -22.44
CA GLU A 329 30.44 -3.53 -22.97
C GLU A 329 30.41 -4.24 -24.33
N SER A 330 29.45 -5.14 -24.55
CA SER A 330 29.24 -5.76 -25.87
C SER A 330 28.91 -4.73 -26.94
N LEU A 331 27.98 -3.81 -26.65
CA LEU A 331 27.59 -2.75 -27.59
C LEU A 331 28.76 -1.81 -27.88
N LYS A 332 29.51 -1.43 -26.85
CA LYS A 332 30.71 -0.60 -26.99
C LYS A 332 31.74 -1.27 -27.91
N LYS A 333 32.03 -2.56 -27.71
CA LYS A 333 32.95 -3.33 -28.56
C LYS A 333 32.48 -3.40 -30.01
N GLU A 334 31.18 -3.56 -30.24
CA GLU A 334 30.60 -3.56 -31.58
C GLU A 334 30.84 -2.21 -32.28
N LEU A 335 30.58 -1.08 -31.61
CA LEU A 335 30.80 0.25 -32.16
C LEU A 335 32.27 0.52 -32.50
N PHE A 336 33.19 0.22 -31.57
CA PHE A 336 34.63 0.41 -31.82
C PHE A 336 35.18 -0.56 -32.86
N GLY A 337 34.66 -1.79 -32.94
CA GLY A 337 35.02 -2.76 -33.96
C GLY A 337 34.71 -2.25 -35.37
N HIS A 338 33.50 -1.72 -35.59
CA HIS A 338 33.12 -1.12 -36.87
C HIS A 338 33.96 0.12 -37.20
N LEU A 339 34.26 0.97 -36.20
CA LEU A 339 35.11 2.14 -36.39
C LEU A 339 36.53 1.74 -36.86
N HIS A 340 37.13 0.72 -36.22
CA HIS A 340 38.44 0.22 -36.63
C HIS A 340 38.43 -0.36 -38.05
N GLU A 341 37.36 -1.05 -38.45
CA GLU A 341 37.23 -1.58 -39.80
C GLU A 341 37.13 -0.46 -40.86
N VAL A 342 36.35 0.59 -40.57
CA VAL A 342 36.25 1.77 -41.45
C VAL A 342 37.60 2.48 -41.57
N LEU A 343 38.27 2.76 -40.44
CA LEU A 343 39.59 3.39 -40.43
C LEU A 343 40.63 2.54 -41.16
N ARG A 344 40.61 1.21 -40.99
CA ARG A 344 41.52 0.29 -41.69
C ARG A 344 41.30 0.33 -43.20
N LYS A 345 40.05 0.31 -43.67
CA LYS A 345 39.71 0.41 -45.10
C LYS A 345 40.10 1.75 -45.70
N GLN A 346 40.00 2.84 -44.93
CA GLN A 346 40.43 4.17 -45.36
C GLN A 346 41.96 4.33 -45.39
N LEU A 347 42.67 3.74 -44.43
CA LEU A 347 44.13 3.86 -44.30
C LEU A 347 44.92 2.91 -45.20
N PHE A 348 44.43 1.69 -45.45
CA PHE A 348 45.19 0.65 -46.15
C PHE A 348 44.62 0.28 -47.53
N GLY A 349 43.49 0.86 -47.95
CA GLY A 349 42.83 0.53 -49.21
C GLY A 349 42.35 -0.94 -49.26
N LYS A 350 41.49 -1.28 -50.22
CA LYS A 350 40.91 -2.62 -50.36
C LYS A 350 42.01 -3.69 -50.52
N SER A 351 42.41 -4.33 -49.43
CA SER A 351 43.14 -5.60 -49.49
C SER A 351 42.72 -6.50 -48.32
N GLU A 352 42.16 -7.63 -48.74
CA GLU A 352 41.94 -8.92 -48.07
C GLU A 352 40.83 -9.05 -47.01
N GLU A 353 39.82 -9.85 -47.40
CA GLU A 353 38.77 -10.41 -46.54
C GLU A 353 39.36 -11.47 -45.60
N THR A 354 39.17 -11.29 -44.29
CA THR A 354 39.43 -12.31 -43.26
C THR A 354 38.25 -12.38 -42.28
N PRO A 355 38.04 -13.53 -41.58
CA PRO A 355 36.70 -14.02 -41.25
C PRO A 355 36.01 -13.20 -40.16
N ARG A 356 34.69 -13.01 -40.34
CA ARG A 356 33.77 -12.38 -39.37
C ARG A 356 33.95 -12.98 -37.98
N LEU A 357 34.30 -12.15 -36.99
CA LEU A 357 34.16 -12.49 -35.58
C LEU A 357 32.66 -12.69 -35.29
N VAL A 358 32.23 -13.94 -35.16
CA VAL A 358 30.90 -14.28 -34.68
C VAL A 358 30.92 -14.07 -33.16
N LEU A 359 30.43 -12.90 -32.71
CA LEU A 359 30.23 -12.66 -31.28
C LEU A 359 29.15 -13.61 -30.75
N ALA A 360 29.44 -14.31 -29.66
CA ALA A 360 28.48 -15.18 -28.99
C ALA A 360 27.26 -14.35 -28.54
N LYS A 361 26.06 -14.77 -28.96
CA LYS A 361 24.79 -14.16 -28.51
C LYS A 361 24.68 -14.27 -26.99
N LEU A 362 24.33 -13.17 -26.33
CA LEU A 362 23.99 -13.20 -24.91
C LEU A 362 22.87 -14.24 -24.67
N PRO A 363 22.95 -15.05 -23.59
CA PRO A 363 21.87 -15.96 -23.23
C PRO A 363 20.56 -15.21 -22.98
N LYS A 364 19.45 -15.84 -23.36
CA LYS A 364 18.09 -15.32 -23.14
C LYS A 364 17.83 -15.11 -21.64
N ASN A 365 16.96 -14.15 -21.33
CA ASN A 365 16.49 -13.86 -19.96
C ASN A 365 16.05 -15.14 -19.24
N GLY A 366 16.69 -15.46 -18.11
CA GLY A 366 16.37 -16.62 -17.26
C GLY A 366 17.34 -17.81 -17.34
N THR A 367 18.45 -17.69 -18.06
CA THR A 367 19.50 -18.73 -18.12
C THR A 367 20.63 -18.37 -17.14
N PRO A 368 20.99 -19.22 -16.16
CA PRO A 368 22.08 -18.93 -15.22
C PRO A 368 23.40 -18.67 -15.93
N LEU A 369 24.12 -17.63 -15.53
CA LEU A 369 25.50 -17.39 -15.97
C LEU A 369 26.41 -18.43 -15.30
N LEU A 370 27.01 -19.33 -16.08
CA LEU A 370 28.02 -20.27 -15.59
C LEU A 370 29.33 -19.52 -15.27
N PRO A 371 30.06 -19.89 -14.21
CA PRO A 371 31.38 -19.33 -13.95
C PRO A 371 32.34 -19.70 -15.07
N ALA A 372 33.12 -18.71 -15.54
CA ALA A 372 34.06 -18.88 -16.64
C ALA A 372 35.07 -20.01 -16.35
N SER A 373 35.07 -21.04 -17.19
CA SER A 373 36.10 -22.09 -17.17
C SER A 373 37.45 -21.51 -17.57
N LYS A 374 38.48 -21.81 -16.77
CA LYS A 374 39.87 -21.44 -17.04
C LYS A 374 40.28 -21.97 -18.41
N SER A 375 40.74 -21.06 -19.26
CA SER A 375 41.33 -21.35 -20.56
C SER A 375 42.54 -22.27 -20.44
N GLU A 376 42.49 -23.43 -21.10
CA GLU A 376 43.62 -24.33 -21.32
C GLU A 376 44.69 -23.65 -22.18
N THR A 377 45.90 -23.58 -21.65
CA THR A 377 47.11 -23.15 -22.34
C THR A 377 47.55 -24.24 -23.32
N MET A 378 47.43 -23.98 -24.63
CA MET A 378 48.12 -24.77 -25.65
C MET A 378 49.64 -24.52 -25.56
N VAL A 379 50.37 -25.56 -25.13
CA VAL A 379 51.83 -25.63 -25.27
C VAL A 379 52.15 -26.01 -26.72
N ASN A 380 52.79 -25.10 -27.44
CA ASN A 380 53.35 -25.34 -28.77
C ASN A 380 54.81 -25.81 -28.58
N ASN A 381 55.07 -27.10 -28.78
CA ASN A 381 56.44 -27.63 -28.87
C ASN A 381 56.88 -27.64 -30.34
N ASN A 382 57.91 -26.85 -30.64
CA ASN A 382 58.75 -27.06 -31.82
C ASN A 382 60.17 -26.55 -31.52
N SER A 383 61.07 -27.47 -31.15
CA SER A 383 62.52 -27.49 -31.42
C SER A 383 63.06 -28.86 -31.03
#